data_AF-A0A9E4RL21-F1
#
_entry.id   AF-A0A9E4RL21-F1
#
_cell.length_a   1.000
_cell.length_b   1.000
_cell.length_c   1.000
_cell.angle_alpha   90.00
_cell.angle_beta   90.00
_cell.angle_gamma   90.00
#
_symmetry.space_group_name_H-M   'P 1'
#
loop_
_entity.id
_entity.type
_entity.pdbx_description
1 polymer ?
#
loop_
_entity_poly.entity_id
_entity_poly.type
_entity_poly.pdbx_seq_one_letter_code
_entity_poly.pdbx_strand_id
1 'polypeptide(L)'
;MPSPVSITAKSLEEYRRHVGDDVIAEIEELARPLRGARVLHLNATAFGGGVAELLNSIIPLLQDLGIEAEWQVIDAHAEFFNVTKSMHNAMQGMYIPWS
;
A
#
# COMPACT_ATOMS: atom_id res chain seq x y z
N MET A 1 -4.96 11.85 -13.88
CA MET A 1 -4.13 12.10 -12.67
C MET A 1 -4.46 11.02 -11.67
N PRO A 2 -3.52 10.56 -10.83
CA PRO A 2 -3.83 9.53 -9.84
C PRO A 2 -4.98 9.99 -8.93
N SER A 3 -5.84 9.06 -8.54
CA SER A 3 -7.00 9.32 -7.69
C SER A 3 -6.73 8.85 -6.26
N PRO A 4 -7.10 9.63 -5.24
CA PRO A 4 -6.94 9.21 -3.86
C PRO A 4 -7.85 8.03 -3.51
N VAL A 5 -7.39 7.17 -2.60
CA VAL A 5 -8.18 6.06 -2.05
C VAL A 5 -8.52 6.37 -0.60
N SER A 6 -9.80 6.23 -0.24
CA SER A 6 -10.27 6.40 1.13
C SER A 6 -9.81 5.24 2.01
N ILE A 7 -9.30 5.57 3.20
CA ILE A 7 -8.78 4.60 4.17
C ILE A 7 -9.64 4.58 5.42
N THR A 8 -9.91 3.39 5.95
CA THR A 8 -10.53 3.23 7.26
C THR A 8 -9.46 3.20 8.34
N ALA A 9 -9.59 4.08 9.33
CA ALA A 9 -8.66 4.15 10.46
C ALA A 9 -8.55 2.80 11.19
N LYS A 10 -7.35 2.50 11.67
CA LYS A 10 -7.00 1.33 12.49
C LYS A 10 -6.01 1.78 13.53
N SER A 11 -6.09 1.22 14.74
CA SER A 11 -5.07 1.46 15.75
C SER A 11 -4.09 0.30 15.86
N LEU A 12 -2.81 0.62 16.02
CA LEU A 12 -1.76 -0.35 16.35
C LEU A 12 -2.06 -1.06 17.67
N GLU A 13 -2.74 -0.39 18.61
CA GLU A 13 -3.14 -0.94 19.91
C GLU A 13 -4.02 -2.19 19.77
N GLU A 14 -4.86 -2.26 18.73
CA GLU A 14 -5.71 -3.43 18.47
C GLU A 14 -4.90 -4.72 18.27
N TYR A 15 -3.63 -4.61 17.90
CA TYR A 15 -2.71 -5.71 17.65
C TYR A 15 -1.88 -6.09 18.88
N ARG A 16 -1.85 -5.27 19.94
CA ARG A 16 -1.02 -5.50 21.15
C ARG A 16 -1.25 -6.90 21.74
N ARG A 17 -2.51 -7.34 21.82
CA ARG A 17 -2.87 -8.67 22.36
C ARG A 17 -2.30 -9.86 21.56
N HIS A 18 -1.88 -9.61 20.31
CA HIS A 18 -1.39 -10.65 19.39
C HIS A 18 0.13 -10.70 19.32
N VAL A 19 0.80 -9.55 19.41
CA VAL A 19 2.25 -9.44 19.24
C VAL A 19 3.01 -9.12 20.53
N GLY A 20 2.31 -8.67 21.59
CA GLY A 20 2.90 -8.29 22.87
C GLY A 20 3.48 -6.88 22.89
N ASP A 21 3.84 -6.43 24.09
CA ASP A 21 4.29 -5.05 24.33
C ASP A 21 5.62 -4.73 23.69
N ASP A 22 6.55 -5.68 23.66
CA ASP A 22 7.91 -5.49 23.14
C ASP A 22 7.87 -5.12 21.64
N VAL A 23 7.05 -5.82 20.85
CA VAL A 23 6.91 -5.55 19.41
C VAL A 23 6.23 -4.20 19.16
N ILE A 24 5.20 -3.86 19.94
CA ILE A 24 4.54 -2.55 19.82
C ILE A 24 5.53 -1.43 20.13
N ALA A 25 6.30 -1.56 21.21
CA ALA A 25 7.30 -0.58 21.61
C ALA A 25 8.41 -0.42 20.55
N GLU A 26 8.87 -1.52 19.95
CA GLU A 26 9.85 -1.48 18.85
C GLU A 26 9.30 -0.73 17.64
N ILE A 27 8.06 -1.02 17.21
CA ILE A 27 7.42 -0.32 16.09
C ILE A 27 7.30 1.18 16.37
N GLU A 28 6.86 1.56 17.57
CA GLU A 28 6.74 2.97 17.97
C GLU A 28 8.10 3.68 18.03
N GLU A 29 9.16 2.98 18.46
CA GLU A 29 10.53 3.52 18.51
C GLU A 29 11.07 3.78 17.10
N LEU A 30 10.93 2.80 16.19
CA LEU A 30 11.33 2.91 14.79
C LEU A 30 10.54 3.98 14.02
N ALA A 31 9.25 4.16 14.35
CA ALA A 31 8.40 5.16 13.70
C ALA A 31 8.67 6.59 14.21
N ARG A 32 9.19 6.75 15.42
CA ARG A 32 9.43 8.06 16.05
C ARG A 32 10.19 9.06 15.16
N PRO A 33 11.34 8.73 14.54
CA PRO A 33 12.05 9.66 13.66
C PRO A 33 11.31 9.97 12.35
N LEU A 34 10.27 9.22 12.00
CA LEU A 34 9.49 9.35 10.78
C LEU A 34 8.18 10.11 10.99
N ARG A 35 7.86 10.53 12.22
CA ARG A 35 6.64 11.30 12.49
C ARG A 35 6.61 12.60 11.69
N GLY A 36 5.49 12.85 11.02
CA GLY A 36 5.31 13.96 10.08
C GLY A 36 5.95 13.75 8.70
N ALA A 37 6.60 12.61 8.45
CA ALA A 37 7.05 12.27 7.10
C ALA A 37 5.84 12.04 6.19
N ARG A 38 5.95 12.52 4.95
CA ARG A 38 4.93 12.36 3.91
C ARG A 38 5.30 11.21 3.00
N VAL A 39 4.44 10.19 2.95
CA VAL A 39 4.70 8.95 2.18
C VAL A 39 3.54 8.70 1.23
N LEU A 40 3.83 8.69 -0.07
CA LEU A 40 2.86 8.36 -1.10
C LEU A 40 3.01 6.90 -1.54
N HIS A 41 1.95 6.11 -1.32
CA HIS A 41 1.78 4.82 -1.96
C HIS A 41 1.02 5.00 -3.28
N LEU A 42 1.66 4.65 -4.39
CA LEU A 42 1.05 4.72 -5.73
C LEU A 42 1.02 3.32 -6.35
N ASN A 43 -0.16 2.86 -6.79
CA ASN A 43 -0.30 1.59 -7.50
C ASN A 43 -1.39 1.63 -8.60
N ALA A 44 -1.66 0.49 -9.22
CA ALA A 44 -2.57 0.38 -10.36
C ALA A 44 -4.05 0.20 -9.98
N THR A 45 -4.37 -0.25 -8.76
CA THR A 45 -5.75 -0.56 -8.37
C THR A 45 -5.95 -0.49 -6.86
N ALA A 46 -7.12 0.01 -6.44
CA ALA A 46 -7.58 -0.02 -5.05
C ALA A 46 -8.26 -1.35 -4.68
N PHE A 47 -8.55 -2.18 -5.67
CA PHE A 47 -9.38 -3.38 -5.54
C PHE A 47 -8.72 -4.59 -6.22
N GLY A 48 -8.80 -5.73 -5.55
CA GLY A 48 -8.30 -7.01 -6.08
C GLY A 48 -6.79 -7.16 -5.98
N GLY A 49 -6.36 -8.32 -5.50
CA GLY A 49 -4.95 -8.68 -5.36
C GLY A 49 -4.33 -8.27 -4.01
N GLY A 50 -3.21 -8.91 -3.68
CA GLY A 50 -2.58 -8.79 -2.36
C GLY A 50 -2.04 -7.39 -2.03
N VAL A 51 -1.64 -6.59 -3.02
CA VAL A 51 -1.15 -5.23 -2.77
C VAL A 51 -2.27 -4.33 -2.25
N ALA A 52 -3.46 -4.38 -2.87
CA ALA A 52 -4.60 -3.60 -2.42
C ALA A 52 -5.04 -4.02 -1.01
N GLU A 53 -5.05 -5.33 -0.72
CA GLU A 53 -5.36 -5.86 0.61
C GLU A 53 -4.34 -5.40 1.67
N LEU A 54 -3.05 -5.44 1.34
CA LEU A 54 -1.98 -4.97 2.21
C LEU A 54 -2.09 -3.47 2.50
N LEU A 55 -2.31 -2.64 1.47
CA LEU A 55 -2.38 -1.19 1.64
C LEU A 55 -3.59 -0.74 2.48
N ASN A 56 -4.71 -1.46 2.40
CA ASN A 56 -5.85 -1.29 3.30
C ASN A 56 -5.53 -1.58 4.78
N SER A 57 -4.39 -2.21 5.08
CA SER A 57 -3.96 -2.52 6.45
C SER A 57 -2.77 -1.68 6.89
N ILE A 58 -1.76 -1.50 6.04
CA ILE A 58 -0.52 -0.82 6.44
C ILE A 58 -0.70 0.70 6.52
N ILE A 59 -1.46 1.31 5.60
CA ILE A 59 -1.61 2.77 5.55
C ILE A 59 -2.27 3.33 6.81
N PRO A 60 -3.39 2.80 7.32
CA PRO A 60 -3.96 3.32 8.55
C PRO A 60 -3.05 3.12 9.77
N LEU A 61 -2.24 2.07 9.80
CA LEU A 61 -1.26 1.85 10.88
C LEU A 61 -0.10 2.85 10.81
N LEU A 62 0.37 3.19 9.60
CA LEU A 62 1.35 4.28 9.42
C LEU A 62 0.77 5.62 9.88
N GLN A 63 -0.51 5.89 9.56
CA GLN A 63 -1.21 7.09 10.02
C GLN A 63 -1.33 7.14 11.55
N ASP A 64 -1.68 6.01 12.20
CA ASP A 64 -1.75 5.90 13.67
C ASP A 64 -0.39 6.17 14.34
N LEU A 65 0.71 5.79 13.68
CA LEU A 65 2.08 6.07 14.13
C LEU A 65 2.53 7.53 13.91
N GLY A 66 1.68 8.37 13.30
CA GLY A 66 1.95 9.78 13.04
C GLY A 66 2.69 10.05 11.72
N ILE A 67 2.66 9.11 10.78
CA ILE A 67 3.21 9.28 9.43
C ILE A 67 2.08 9.75 8.50
N GLU A 68 2.31 10.79 7.70
CA GLU A 68 1.37 11.32 6.72
C GLU A 68 1.38 10.42 5.47
N ALA A 69 0.84 9.20 5.60
CA ALA A 69 0.76 8.21 4.55
C ALA A 69 -0.52 8.38 3.70
N GLU A 70 -0.36 8.45 2.38
CA GLU A 70 -1.45 8.57 1.41
C GLU A 70 -1.43 7.42 0.41
N TRP A 71 -2.61 7.04 -0.08
CA TRP A 71 -2.75 6.08 -1.18
C TRP A 71 -3.39 6.75 -2.39
N GLN A 72 -2.71 6.65 -3.53
CA GLN A 72 -3.28 6.99 -4.82
C GLN A 72 -3.24 5.80 -5.78
N VAL A 73 -4.24 5.72 -6.65
CA VAL A 73 -4.30 4.76 -7.75
C VAL A 73 -4.14 5.48 -9.07
N ILE A 74 -3.42 4.87 -10.00
CA ILE A 74 -3.29 5.40 -11.36
C ILE A 74 -4.66 5.30 -12.03
N ASP A 75 -5.18 6.44 -12.46
CA ASP A 75 -6.35 6.51 -13.34
C ASP A 75 -5.86 6.57 -14.81
N ALA A 76 -6.12 5.50 -15.55
CA ALA A 76 -5.68 5.33 -16.94
C ALA A 76 -6.69 4.50 -17.74
N HIS A 77 -6.65 4.65 -19.06
CA HIS A 77 -7.48 3.85 -19.96
C HIS A 77 -7.11 2.36 -19.90
N ALA A 78 -8.06 1.48 -20.21
CA ALA A 78 -7.87 0.03 -20.18
C ALA A 78 -6.64 -0.44 -21.00
N GLU A 79 -6.33 0.24 -22.10
CA GLU A 79 -5.15 -0.04 -22.93
C GLU A 79 -3.84 0.05 -22.15
N PHE A 80 -3.69 1.04 -21.26
CA PHE A 80 -2.50 1.18 -20.41
C PHE A 80 -2.33 -0.04 -19.50
N PHE A 81 -3.41 -0.52 -18.87
CA PHE A 81 -3.37 -1.69 -18.00
C PHE A 81 -3.12 -2.98 -18.78
N ASN A 82 -3.64 -3.09 -20.01
CA ASN A 82 -3.36 -4.23 -20.88
C ASN A 82 -1.88 -4.34 -21.24
N VAL A 83 -1.25 -3.22 -21.61
CA VAL A 83 0.18 -3.17 -21.96
C VAL A 83 1.04 -3.50 -20.74
N THR A 84 0.82 -2.80 -19.62
CA THR A 84 1.62 -3.00 -18.41
C THR A 84 1.49 -4.40 -17.83
N LYS A 85 0.28 -4.99 -17.87
CA LYS A 85 0.06 -6.39 -17.45
C LYS A 85 0.72 -7.40 -18.39
N SER A 86 0.70 -7.13 -19.70
CA SER A 86 1.41 -7.97 -20.67
C SER A 86 2.91 -7.96 -20.42
N MET A 87 3.51 -6.78 -20.18
CA MET A 87 4.92 -6.65 -19.81
C MET A 87 5.25 -7.37 -18.49
N HIS A 88 4.45 -7.16 -17.44
CA HIS A 88 4.61 -7.83 -16.15
C HIS A 88 4.60 -9.36 -16.31
N ASN A 89 3.62 -9.90 -17.04
CA ASN A 89 3.50 -11.34 -17.25
C ASN A 89 4.63 -11.89 -18.14
N ALA A 90 5.07 -11.15 -19.15
CA ALA A 90 6.21 -11.53 -19.98
C ALA A 90 7.51 -11.63 -19.15
N MET A 91 7.74 -10.67 -18.25
CA MET A 91 8.88 -10.73 -17.32
C MET A 91 8.78 -11.90 -16.32
N GLN A 92 7.56 -12.39 -16.06
CA GLN A 92 7.31 -13.62 -15.28
C GLN A 92 7.35 -14.90 -16.12
N GLY A 93 7.75 -14.83 -17.40
CA GLY A 93 7.93 -15.98 -18.28
C GLY A 93 6.69 -16.39 -19.09
N MET A 94 5.61 -15.61 -19.05
CA MET A 94 4.46 -15.83 -19.93
C MET A 94 4.80 -15.44 -21.37
N TYR A 95 4.56 -16.32 -22.33
CA TYR A 95 4.65 -15.94 -23.74
C TYR A 95 3.54 -14.95 -24.09
N ILE A 96 3.91 -13.76 -24.56
CA ILE A 96 2.99 -12.75 -25.07
C ILE A 96 3.24 -12.62 -26.57
N PRO A 97 2.23 -12.82 -27.44
CA PRO A 97 2.36 -12.54 -28.85
C PRO A 97 2.36 -11.02 -29.07
N TRP A 98 3.53 -10.46 -29.32
CA TRP A 98 3.68 -9.06 -29.70
C TRP A 98 3.33 -8.93 -31.18
N SER A 99 2.17 -8.33 -31.48
CA SER A 99 1.68 -8.07 -32.84
C SER A 99 1.34 -6.61 -33.03
#